data_AF-A0A3C1T1Z4-F1
#
_entry.id   AF-A0A3C1T1Z4-F1
#
_cell.length_a   1.000
_cell.length_b   1.000
_cell.length_c   1.000
_cell.angle_alpha   90.00
_cell.angle_beta   90.00
_cell.angle_gamma   90.00
#
_symmetry.space_group_name_H-M   'P 1'
#
loop_
_entity.id
_entity.type
_entity.pdbx_description
1 polymer ?
#
loop_
_entity_poly.entity_id
_entity_poly.type
_entity_poly.pdbx_seq_one_letter_code
_entity_poly.pdbx_strand_id
1 'polypeptide(L)'
;MLQSNTVLSLTIDLLAHHAFNHLRDDEISALHHLILKLQEPLTPIQQSLLLTFWNHASTAGLPAPLLHRCNTILMQLGRSPMEMMEVEVEMY
;
A
#
# COMPACT_ATOMS: atom_id res chain seq x y z
N MET A 1 7.02 14.81 14.61
CA MET A 1 5.61 14.43 14.82
C MET A 1 5.45 12.99 14.35
N LEU A 2 4.81 12.15 15.16
CA LEU A 2 4.79 10.69 15.03
C LEU A 2 4.40 10.27 13.61
N GLN A 3 5.27 9.50 12.94
CA GLN A 3 4.87 8.71 11.78
C GLN A 3 3.90 7.64 12.29
N SER A 4 2.61 7.96 12.28
CA SER A 4 1.55 6.98 12.49
C SER A 4 1.85 5.81 11.56
N ASN A 5 2.12 4.62 12.10
CA ASN A 5 2.37 3.40 11.30
C ASN A 5 1.04 2.72 11.02
N THR A 6 0.10 3.45 10.42
CA THR A 6 -1.26 2.97 10.22
C THR A 6 -1.50 2.67 8.76
N VAL A 7 -2.47 1.81 8.47
CA VAL A 7 -2.82 1.49 7.09
C VAL A 7 -3.25 2.74 6.33
N LEU A 8 -3.93 3.70 6.97
CA LEU A 8 -4.35 4.94 6.31
C LEU A 8 -3.14 5.83 5.94
N SER A 9 -2.24 6.09 6.88
CA SER A 9 -1.05 6.91 6.65
C SER A 9 -0.11 6.31 5.61
N LEU A 10 0.13 5.00 5.65
CA LEU A 10 0.91 4.30 4.64
C LEU A 10 0.24 4.31 3.26
N THR A 11 -1.09 4.27 3.18
CA THR A 11 -1.81 4.43 1.90
C THR A 11 -1.60 5.82 1.32
N ILE A 12 -1.62 6.86 2.16
CA ILE A 12 -1.31 8.24 1.74
C ILE A 12 0.12 8.32 1.22
N ASP A 13 1.09 7.71 1.92
CA ASP A 13 2.49 7.68 1.49
C ASP A 13 2.64 6.96 0.13
N LEU A 14 1.98 5.82 -0.08
CA LEU A 14 1.98 5.10 -1.37
C LEU A 14 1.44 5.96 -2.51
N LEU A 15 0.35 6.68 -2.26
CA LEU A 15 -0.26 7.58 -3.23
C LEU A 15 0.67 8.75 -3.58
N ALA A 16 1.34 9.33 -2.58
CA ALA A 16 2.33 10.39 -2.78
C ALA A 16 3.57 9.91 -3.56
N HIS A 17 3.90 8.62 -3.49
CA HIS A 17 5.00 7.99 -4.23
C HIS A 17 4.53 7.30 -5.51
N HIS A 18 3.38 7.68 -6.06
CA HIS A 18 2.92 7.23 -7.38
C HIS A 18 2.70 5.71 -7.50
N ALA A 19 2.54 5.00 -6.38
CA ALA A 19 2.34 3.55 -6.39
C ALA A 19 1.06 3.14 -7.16
N PHE A 20 0.08 4.04 -7.23
CA PHE A 20 -1.19 3.82 -7.90
C PHE A 20 -1.28 4.47 -9.30
N ASN A 21 -0.19 4.99 -9.86
CA ASN A 21 -0.19 5.65 -11.19
C ASN A 21 -0.52 4.72 -12.37
N HIS A 22 -0.56 3.40 -12.13
CA HIS A 22 -1.04 2.44 -13.14
C HIS A 22 -2.59 2.44 -13.24
N LEU A 23 -3.28 3.00 -12.25
CA LEU A 23 -4.73 3.21 -12.30
C LEU A 23 -5.07 4.40 -13.18
N ARG A 24 -6.31 4.45 -13.66
CA ARG A 24 -6.80 5.59 -14.42
C ARG A 24 -7.03 6.81 -13.51
N ASP A 25 -7.00 8.01 -14.08
CA ASP A 25 -7.13 9.27 -13.30
C ASP A 25 -8.45 9.34 -12.50
N ASP A 26 -9.55 8.77 -13.02
CA ASP A 26 -10.83 8.66 -12.33
C ASP A 26 -10.74 7.75 -11.09
N GLU A 27 -9.98 6.66 -11.19
CA GLU A 27 -9.74 5.71 -10.11
C GLU A 27 -8.82 6.28 -9.04
N ILE A 28 -7.76 7.00 -9.45
CA ILE A 28 -6.87 7.73 -8.54
C ILE A 28 -7.63 8.81 -7.78
N SER A 29 -8.47 9.57 -8.48
CA SER A 29 -9.33 10.60 -7.87
C SER A 29 -10.31 9.99 -6.88
N ALA A 30 -10.93 8.85 -7.21
CA ALA A 30 -11.82 8.13 -6.31
C ALA A 30 -11.08 7.62 -5.05
N LEU A 31 -9.85 7.11 -5.20
CA LEU A 31 -9.01 6.67 -4.08
C LEU A 31 -8.63 7.85 -3.17
N HIS A 32 -8.25 8.99 -3.76
CA HIS A 32 -8.01 10.23 -3.02
C HIS A 32 -9.24 10.66 -2.20
N HIS A 33 -10.41 10.69 -2.83
CA HIS A 33 -11.66 11.04 -2.17
C HIS A 33 -12.04 10.05 -1.06
N LEU A 34 -11.78 8.75 -1.27
CA LEU A 34 -12.00 7.72 -0.25
C LEU A 34 -11.11 7.98 0.97
N ILE A 35 -9.81 8.16 0.76
CA ILE A 35 -8.82 8.42 1.83
C ILE A 35 -9.21 9.65 2.66
N LEU A 36 -9.65 10.74 2.01
CA LEU A 36 -10.09 11.95 2.71
C LEU A 36 -11.32 11.75 3.61
N LYS A 37 -12.15 10.74 3.32
CA LYS A 37 -13.34 10.40 4.11
C LYS A 37 -13.07 9.37 5.21
N LEU A 38 -11.90 8.74 5.20
CA LEU A 38 -11.52 7.78 6.23
C LEU A 38 -10.98 8.51 7.47
N GLN A 39 -11.45 8.10 8.64
CA GLN A 39 -10.93 8.52 9.93
C GLN A 39 -10.53 7.28 10.72
N GLU A 40 -9.48 7.40 11.54
CA GLU A 40 -9.05 6.32 12.41
C GLU A 40 -9.91 6.26 13.69
N PRO A 41 -10.17 5.05 14.23
CA PRO A 41 -9.72 3.75 13.74
C PRO A 41 -10.53 3.26 12.52
N LEU A 42 -9.82 2.68 11.53
CA LEU A 42 -10.48 2.07 10.38
C LEU A 42 -11.27 0.84 10.82
N THR A 43 -12.47 0.66 10.23
CA THR A 43 -13.21 -0.60 10.34
C THR A 43 -12.44 -1.74 9.64
N PRO A 44 -12.66 -3.01 10.03
CA PRO A 44 -12.02 -4.15 9.36
C PRO A 44 -12.26 -4.18 7.85
N ILE A 45 -13.44 -3.74 7.40
CA ILE A 45 -13.80 -3.65 5.99
C ILE A 45 -12.95 -2.59 5.27
N GLN A 46 -12.84 -1.39 5.84
CA GLN A 46 -12.03 -0.31 5.28
C GLN A 46 -10.55 -0.68 5.25
N GLN A 47 -10.05 -1.30 6.33
CA GLN A 47 -8.67 -1.78 6.39
C GLN A 47 -8.41 -2.84 5.32
N SER A 48 -9.29 -3.84 5.19
CA SER A 48 -9.18 -4.89 4.18
C SER A 48 -9.17 -4.33 2.75
N LEU A 49 -10.01 -3.33 2.48
CA LEU A 49 -10.08 -2.66 1.17
C LEU A 49 -8.74 -1.98 0.82
N LEU A 50 -8.18 -1.19 1.75
CA LEU A 50 -6.89 -0.52 1.53
C LEU A 50 -5.75 -1.53 1.30
N LEU A 51 -5.70 -2.61 2.09
CA LEU A 51 -4.69 -3.66 1.95
C LEU A 51 -4.83 -4.45 0.64
N THR A 52 -6.02 -4.49 0.04
CA THR A 52 -6.19 -5.07 -1.30
C THR A 52 -5.60 -4.16 -2.36
N PHE A 53 -5.77 -2.84 -2.28
CA PHE A 53 -5.11 -1.89 -3.19
C PHE A 53 -3.59 -1.99 -3.11
N TRP A 54 -3.05 -2.20 -1.92
CA TRP A 54 -1.63 -2.37 -1.67
C TRP A 54 -1.01 -3.52 -2.47
N ASN A 55 -1.70 -4.65 -2.56
CA ASN A 55 -1.22 -5.81 -3.33
C ASN A 55 -1.16 -5.56 -4.84
N HIS A 56 -1.87 -4.53 -5.33
CA HIS A 56 -1.84 -4.12 -6.73
C HIS A 56 -0.98 -2.86 -6.94
N ALA A 57 -0.41 -2.30 -5.87
CA ALA A 57 0.43 -1.12 -5.97
C ALA A 57 1.71 -1.43 -6.76
N SER A 58 2.09 -0.52 -7.65
CA SER A 58 3.38 -0.57 -8.30
C SER A 58 4.47 -0.34 -7.24
N THR A 59 5.30 -1.34 -7.01
CA THR A 59 6.47 -1.20 -6.14
C THR A 59 7.65 -0.55 -6.86
N ALA A 60 7.61 -0.51 -8.20
CA ALA A 60 8.61 0.12 -9.02
C ALA A 60 8.71 1.63 -8.68
N GLY A 61 9.85 2.03 -8.10
CA GLY A 61 10.10 3.41 -7.71
C GLY A 61 9.69 3.77 -6.27
N LEU A 62 9.15 2.84 -5.48
CA LEU A 62 8.88 3.08 -4.08
C LEU A 62 10.17 3.16 -3.24
N PRO A 63 10.27 4.07 -2.26
CA PRO A 63 11.38 4.06 -1.32
C PRO A 63 11.41 2.73 -0.53
N ALA A 64 12.58 2.09 -0.46
CA ALA A 64 12.76 0.84 0.28
C ALA A 64 12.23 0.88 1.73
N PRO A 65 12.39 1.98 2.51
CA PRO A 65 11.82 2.07 3.86
C PRO A 65 10.29 2.07 3.88
N LEU A 66 9.64 2.67 2.88
CA LEU A 66 8.18 2.69 2.77
C LEU A 66 7.66 1.28 2.45
N LEU A 67 8.27 0.63 1.47
CA LEU A 67 7.93 -0.74 1.09
C LEU A 67 8.11 -1.72 2.27
N HIS A 68 9.20 -1.60 3.02
CA HIS A 68 9.45 -2.43 4.21
C HIS A 68 8.36 -2.25 5.27
N ARG A 69 7.94 -1.01 5.54
CA ARG A 69 6.86 -0.72 6.49
C ARG A 69 5.53 -1.33 6.03
N CYS A 70 5.19 -1.18 4.75
CA CYS A 70 3.97 -1.76 4.18
C CYS A 70 3.97 -3.30 4.26
N ASN A 71 5.08 -3.94 3.87
CA ASN A 71 5.23 -5.40 3.92
C ASN A 71 5.16 -5.93 5.35
N THR A 72 5.73 -5.22 6.33
CA THR A 72 5.64 -5.59 7.75
C THR A 72 4.19 -5.66 8.21
N ILE A 73 3.36 -4.67 7.85
CA ILE A 73 1.93 -4.66 8.18
C ILE A 73 1.18 -5.79 7.48
N LEU A 74 1.45 -6.03 6.19
CA LEU A 74 0.83 -7.13 5.44
C LEU A 74 1.12 -8.48 6.08
N MET A 75 2.38 -8.75 6.42
CA MET A 75 2.80 -10.00 7.05
C MET A 75 2.20 -10.19 8.44
N GLN A 76 2.14 -9.14 9.26
CA GLN A 76 1.48 -9.20 10.58
C GLN A 76 -0.01 -9.55 10.49
N LEU A 77 -0.65 -9.18 9.38
CA LEU A 77 -2.05 -9.46 9.10
C LEU A 77 -2.26 -10.76 8.30
N GLY A 78 -1.20 -11.55 8.09
CA GLY A 78 -1.26 -12.82 7.36
C GLY A 78 -1.47 -12.67 5.85
N ARG A 79 -1.13 -11.50 5.28
CA ARG A 79 -1.20 -11.22 3.84
C ARG A 79 0.17 -11.35 3.18
N SER A 80 0.16 -11.62 1.88
CA SER A 80 1.36 -11.58 1.04
C SER A 80 1.96 -10.17 1.00
N PRO A 81 3.30 -10.03 0.98
CA PRO A 81 3.96 -8.74 0.75
C PRO A 81 3.67 -8.20 -0.66
N MET A 82 3.82 -6.89 -0.85
CA MET A 82 3.63 -6.23 -2.14
C MET A 82 4.67 -6.68 -3.18
N GLU A 83 5.86 -7.07 -2.71
CA GLU A 83 6.93 -7.62 -3.55
C GLU A 83 7.05 -9.12 -3.30
N MET A 84 6.64 -9.90 -4.29
CA MET A 84 7.30 -11.16 -4.63
C MET A 84 7.94 -10.93 -6.01
N MET A 85 9.13 -10.32 -6.04
CA MET A 85 10.06 -10.74 -7.08
C MET A 85 10.39 -12.17 -6.70
N GLU A 86 9.82 -13.13 -7.44
CA GLU A 86 10.48 -14.40 -7.64
C GLU A 86 11.90 -14.04 -8.10
N VAL A 87 12.86 -14.11 -7.18
CA VAL A 87 14.22 -14.37 -7.59
C VAL A 87 14.15 -15.80 -8.07
N GLU A 88 13.78 -15.99 -9.34
CA GLU A 88 14.21 -17.17 -10.07
C GLU A 88 15.73 -17.16 -9.93
N VAL A 89 16.21 -17.98 -8.98
CA VAL A 89 17.62 -18.33 -8.92
C VAL A 89 17.85 -19.13 -10.19
N GLU A 90 18.22 -18.45 -11.29
CA GLU A 90 18.80 -19.10 -12.44
C GLU A 90 20.13 -19.72 -11.97
N MET A 91 20.02 -20.96 -11.48
CA MET A 91 21.13 -21.87 -11.30
C MET A 91 21.54 -22.36 -12.69
N TYR A 92 22.44 -21.63 -13.35
CA TYR A 92 23.22 -22.15 -14.47
C TYR A 92 24.68 -21.68 -14.40
#